data_AF-A0A6I8UPJ9-F1
#
_entry.id   AF-A0A6I8UPJ9-F1
#
_cell.length_a   1.000
_cell.length_b   1.000
_cell.length_c   1.000
_cell.angle_alpha   90.00
_cell.angle_beta   90.00
_cell.angle_gamma   90.00
#
_symmetry.space_group_name_H-M   'P 1'
#
loop_
_entity.id
_entity.type
_entity.pdbx_description
1 polymer ?
#
loop_
_entity_poly.entity_id
_entity_poly.type
_entity_poly.pdbx_seq_one_letter_code
_entity_poly.pdbx_strand_id
1 'polypeptide(L)'
;MRGATVYYLKILLAICTVHEMAGGLIRNTTDAAYKKYLSLKSLPFEDCGSLYRVNYLDIESCSTLPCSMKRNAIIKVTVLFDDNGNGVTFLKHEVRWVFNYIKTQAAISPDPCDGDHDCIMSASDGKTYWANIFVNETLPVMRGSMLWESKDECNQNLICFEVPVLITV
;
A
#
# COMPACT_ATOMS: atom_id res chain seq x y z
N MET A 1 18.40 56.00 -17.45
CA MET A 1 18.15 54.59 -17.87
C MET A 1 18.04 53.68 -16.64
N ARG A 2 16.98 53.80 -15.82
CA ARG A 2 16.79 52.95 -14.61
C ARG A 2 15.37 52.36 -14.45
N GLY A 3 14.41 52.74 -15.30
CA GLY A 3 13.01 52.27 -15.20
C GLY A 3 12.70 50.98 -15.95
N ALA A 4 13.36 50.73 -17.09
CA ALA A 4 13.06 49.58 -17.94
C ALA A 4 13.47 48.23 -17.31
N THR A 5 14.60 48.20 -16.60
CA THR A 5 15.11 46.98 -15.93
C THR A 5 14.22 46.51 -14.79
N VAL A 6 13.59 47.44 -14.05
CA VAL A 6 12.67 47.10 -12.95
C VAL A 6 11.35 46.52 -13.49
N TYR A 7 10.86 47.03 -14.61
CA TYR A 7 9.63 46.56 -15.24
C TYR A 7 9.77 45.15 -15.83
N TYR A 8 10.89 44.87 -16.52
CA TYR A 8 11.16 43.54 -17.06
C TYR A 8 11.32 42.48 -15.97
N LEU A 9 11.94 42.83 -14.83
CA LEU A 9 12.09 41.92 -13.70
C LEU A 9 10.73 41.56 -13.07
N LYS A 10 9.80 42.51 -12.97
CA LYS A 10 8.44 42.25 -12.47
C LYS A 10 7.61 41.36 -13.41
N ILE A 11 7.76 41.52 -14.72
CA ILE A 11 7.08 40.68 -15.71
C ILE A 11 7.63 39.25 -15.67
N LEU A 12 8.96 39.07 -15.56
CA LEU A 12 9.59 37.75 -15.41
C LEU A 12 9.14 37.04 -14.12
N LEU A 13 9.11 37.75 -12.98
CA LEU A 13 8.58 37.21 -11.72
C LEU A 13 7.10 36.82 -11.81
N ALA A 14 6.28 37.60 -12.52
CA ALA A 14 4.87 37.28 -12.75
C ALA A 14 4.71 36.02 -13.64
N ILE A 15 5.56 35.83 -14.64
CA ILE A 15 5.51 34.63 -15.49
C ILE A 15 5.98 33.38 -14.73
N CYS A 16 7.03 33.48 -13.91
CA CYS A 16 7.51 32.36 -13.09
C CYS A 16 6.44 31.91 -12.07
N THR A 17 5.78 32.84 -11.40
CA THR A 17 4.74 32.52 -10.42
C THR A 17 3.51 31.87 -11.06
N VAL A 18 3.10 32.30 -12.26
CA VAL A 18 2.00 31.64 -13.00
C VAL A 18 2.40 30.24 -13.49
N HIS A 19 3.65 30.04 -13.90
CA HIS A 19 4.14 28.73 -14.34
C HIS A 19 4.23 27.72 -13.17
N GLU A 20 4.67 28.17 -12.00
CA GLU A 20 4.70 27.35 -10.78
C GLU A 20 3.30 26.96 -10.30
N MET A 21 2.34 27.92 -10.31
CA MET A 21 0.96 27.64 -9.92
C MET A 21 0.26 26.68 -10.89
N ALA A 22 0.45 26.86 -12.21
CA ALA A 22 -0.10 25.96 -13.22
C ALA A 22 0.51 24.55 -13.13
N GLY A 23 1.84 24.44 -12.94
CA GLY A 23 2.53 23.17 -12.76
C GLY A 23 2.07 22.41 -11.51
N GLY A 24 1.84 23.11 -10.40
CA GLY A 24 1.30 22.52 -9.16
C GLY A 24 -0.14 22.01 -9.33
N LEU A 25 -1.01 22.78 -9.97
CA LEU A 25 -2.40 22.38 -10.24
C LEU A 25 -2.49 21.14 -11.15
N ILE A 26 -1.69 21.09 -12.22
CA ILE A 26 -1.69 19.95 -13.15
C ILE A 26 -1.23 18.68 -12.41
N ARG A 27 -0.12 18.73 -11.68
CA ARG A 27 0.42 17.58 -10.91
C ARG A 27 -0.58 17.04 -9.89
N ASN A 28 -1.26 17.91 -9.14
CA ASN A 28 -2.24 17.49 -8.14
C ASN A 28 -3.45 16.79 -8.77
N THR A 29 -3.92 17.27 -9.93
CA THR A 29 -5.05 16.63 -10.63
C THR A 29 -4.70 15.27 -11.21
N THR A 30 -3.47 15.11 -11.72
CA THR A 30 -2.99 13.84 -12.25
C THR A 30 -2.76 12.80 -11.14
N ASP A 31 -2.23 13.20 -9.99
CA ASP A 31 -2.05 12.32 -8.81
C ASP A 31 -3.41 11.80 -8.32
N ALA A 32 -4.39 12.70 -8.14
CA ALA A 32 -5.73 12.31 -7.71
C ALA A 32 -6.42 11.34 -8.68
N ALA A 33 -6.25 11.55 -10.00
CA ALA A 33 -6.78 10.65 -11.01
C ALA A 33 -6.09 9.27 -10.98
N TYR A 34 -4.77 9.24 -10.81
CA TYR A 34 -4.00 8.00 -10.73
C TYR A 34 -4.31 7.21 -9.46
N LYS A 35 -4.38 7.85 -8.29
CA LYS A 35 -4.82 7.22 -7.03
C LYS A 35 -6.22 6.63 -7.13
N LYS A 36 -7.14 7.33 -7.80
CA LYS A 36 -8.49 6.81 -8.07
C LYS A 36 -8.45 5.60 -9.00
N TYR A 37 -7.63 5.63 -10.05
CA TYR A 37 -7.45 4.49 -10.95
C TYR A 37 -6.88 3.27 -10.22
N LEU A 38 -5.85 3.46 -9.39
CA LEU A 38 -5.28 2.41 -8.55
C LEU A 38 -6.32 1.82 -7.60
N SER A 39 -7.08 2.66 -6.89
CA SER A 39 -8.14 2.19 -6.00
C SER A 39 -9.22 1.36 -6.72
N LEU A 40 -9.53 1.66 -7.99
CA LEU A 40 -10.45 0.86 -8.81
C LEU A 40 -9.85 -0.47 -9.29
N LYS A 41 -8.52 -0.56 -9.41
CA LYS A 41 -7.78 -1.77 -9.80
C LYS A 41 -7.40 -2.63 -8.60
N SER A 42 -7.39 -2.06 -7.41
CA SER A 42 -7.12 -2.75 -6.16
C SER A 42 -8.12 -3.87 -5.94
N LEU A 43 -7.64 -4.99 -5.41
CA LEU A 43 -8.50 -5.98 -4.78
C LEU A 43 -9.31 -5.28 -3.66
N PRO A 44 -10.62 -5.55 -3.51
CA PRO A 44 -11.36 -5.03 -2.37
C PRO A 44 -10.90 -5.67 -1.06
N PHE A 45 -10.81 -4.88 0.00
CA PHE A 45 -10.44 -5.29 1.35
C PHE A 45 -11.18 -4.43 2.39
N GLU A 46 -11.22 -4.90 3.63
CA GLU A 46 -11.72 -4.14 4.77
C GLU A 46 -10.53 -3.53 5.54
N ASP A 47 -10.58 -2.22 5.81
CA ASP A 47 -9.59 -1.56 6.67
C ASP A 47 -9.95 -1.79 8.14
N CYS A 48 -9.04 -2.39 8.90
CA CYS A 48 -9.25 -2.75 10.30
C CYS A 48 -8.60 -1.79 11.30
N GLY A 49 -8.16 -0.61 10.85
CA GLY A 49 -7.62 0.45 11.72
C GLY A 49 -6.25 0.97 11.28
N SER A 50 -6.09 1.23 9.98
CA SER A 50 -4.86 1.78 9.42
C SER A 50 -4.69 3.26 9.76
N LEU A 51 -3.45 3.67 10.02
CA LEU A 51 -3.04 5.09 10.06
C LEU A 51 -2.54 5.56 8.69
N TYR A 52 -1.98 4.64 7.92
CA TYR A 52 -1.53 4.84 6.55
C TYR A 52 -2.53 4.27 5.57
N ARG A 53 -2.82 5.02 4.52
CA ARG A 53 -3.86 4.63 3.57
C ARG A 53 -3.30 3.61 2.59
N VAL A 54 -3.93 2.44 2.51
CA VAL A 54 -3.67 1.49 1.42
C VAL A 54 -4.34 2.00 0.14
N ASN A 55 -3.53 2.32 -0.85
CA ASN A 55 -3.99 2.84 -2.15
C ASN A 55 -4.24 1.73 -3.16
N TYR A 56 -3.49 0.62 -3.06
CA TYR A 56 -3.63 -0.53 -3.93
C TYR A 56 -3.17 -1.80 -3.22
N LEU A 57 -3.99 -2.84 -3.32
CA LEU A 57 -3.71 -4.19 -2.87
C LEU A 57 -3.86 -5.15 -4.06
N ASP A 58 -2.85 -5.97 -4.26
CA ASP A 58 -2.86 -7.06 -5.23
C ASP A 58 -2.51 -8.37 -4.53
N ILE A 59 -3.32 -9.40 -4.79
CA ILE A 59 -3.06 -10.77 -4.36
C ILE A 59 -3.05 -11.62 -5.61
N GLU A 60 -1.90 -12.23 -5.88
CA GLU A 60 -1.68 -13.01 -7.08
C GLU A 60 -2.77 -14.08 -7.25
N SER A 61 -3.31 -14.18 -8.46
CA SER A 61 -4.40 -15.10 -8.82
C SER A 61 -5.73 -14.87 -8.08
N CYS A 62 -5.93 -13.73 -7.40
CA CYS A 62 -7.22 -13.35 -6.83
C CYS A 62 -7.90 -12.21 -7.63
N SER A 63 -8.88 -12.57 -8.46
CA SER A 63 -9.69 -11.62 -9.23
C SER A 63 -11.11 -11.42 -8.67
N THR A 64 -11.53 -12.27 -7.74
CA THR A 64 -12.87 -12.23 -7.11
C THR A 64 -12.77 -12.61 -5.65
N LEU A 65 -13.70 -12.10 -4.85
CA LEU A 65 -13.79 -12.41 -3.42
C LEU A 65 -14.84 -13.49 -3.14
N PRO A 66 -14.58 -14.41 -2.18
CA PRO A 66 -13.33 -14.55 -1.44
C PRO A 66 -12.19 -15.08 -2.32
N CYS A 67 -10.94 -14.73 -1.99
CA CYS A 67 -9.78 -15.26 -2.69
C CYS A 67 -9.66 -16.77 -2.49
N SER A 68 -9.63 -17.54 -3.60
CA SER A 68 -9.40 -18.98 -3.56
C SER A 68 -7.91 -19.25 -3.33
N MET A 69 -7.55 -19.80 -2.17
CA MET A 69 -6.17 -20.03 -1.76
C MET A 69 -5.91 -21.52 -1.59
N LYS A 70 -5.17 -22.09 -2.54
CA LYS A 70 -4.87 -23.53 -2.54
C LYS A 70 -3.82 -23.85 -1.47
N ARG A 71 -4.06 -24.91 -0.70
CA ARG A 71 -3.06 -25.50 0.20
C ARG A 71 -1.75 -25.80 -0.54
N ASN A 72 -0.63 -25.64 0.15
CA ASN A 72 0.72 -25.78 -0.38
C ASN A 72 1.05 -24.81 -1.54
N ALA A 73 0.25 -23.75 -1.71
CA ALA A 73 0.57 -22.67 -2.65
C ALA A 73 1.37 -21.57 -1.96
N ILE A 74 2.18 -20.91 -2.76
CA ILE A 74 2.88 -19.67 -2.44
C ILE A 74 2.20 -18.59 -3.28
N ILE A 75 1.70 -17.54 -2.62
CA ILE A 75 0.92 -16.48 -3.27
C ILE A 75 1.60 -15.15 -3.00
N LYS A 76 1.87 -14.36 -4.04
CA LYS A 76 2.43 -13.03 -3.84
C LYS A 76 1.35 -12.01 -3.45
N VAL A 77 1.64 -11.20 -2.44
CA VAL A 77 0.84 -10.05 -2.01
C VAL A 77 1.65 -8.78 -2.23
N THR A 78 1.09 -7.79 -2.92
CA THR A 78 1.72 -6.49 -3.16
C THR A 78 0.84 -5.38 -2.61
N VAL A 79 1.42 -4.47 -1.85
CA VAL A 79 0.72 -3.37 -1.19
C VAL A 79 1.39 -2.06 -1.56
N LEU A 80 0.61 -1.12 -2.07
CA LEU A 80 0.98 0.28 -2.23
C LEU A 80 0.19 1.11 -1.24
N PHE A 81 0.88 1.94 -0.46
CA PHE A 81 0.29 2.75 0.59
C PHE A 81 0.86 4.17 0.62
N ASP A 82 0.12 5.09 1.22
CA ASP A 82 0.54 6.46 1.49
C ASP A 82 0.96 6.57 2.96
N ASP A 83 2.21 6.97 3.20
CA ASP A 83 2.76 7.18 4.55
C ASP A 83 2.51 8.60 5.07
N ASN A 84 1.68 9.37 4.38
CA ASN A 84 1.35 10.77 4.69
C ASN A 84 2.59 11.68 4.73
N GLY A 85 3.68 11.31 4.05
CA GLY A 85 4.94 12.05 4.05
C GLY A 85 5.80 11.85 5.29
N ASN A 86 5.49 10.87 6.14
CA ASN A 86 6.28 10.56 7.34
C ASN A 86 7.63 9.89 7.01
N GLY A 87 7.84 9.44 5.79
CA GLY A 87 9.09 8.84 5.35
C GLY A 87 9.36 7.47 5.98
N VAL A 88 8.33 6.65 6.19
CA VAL A 88 8.49 5.36 6.88
C VAL A 88 9.48 4.45 6.15
N THR A 89 10.44 3.89 6.87
CA THR A 89 11.48 2.99 6.32
C THR A 89 11.40 1.57 6.87
N PHE A 90 10.66 1.38 7.97
CA PHE A 90 10.54 0.10 8.64
C PHE A 90 9.08 -0.26 8.89
N LEU A 91 8.73 -1.53 8.62
CA LEU A 91 7.43 -2.10 8.92
C LEU A 91 7.59 -3.56 9.37
N LYS A 92 7.24 -3.88 10.61
CA LYS A 92 7.13 -5.27 11.06
C LYS A 92 5.80 -5.85 10.60
N HIS A 93 5.83 -6.97 9.89
CA HIS A 93 4.62 -7.58 9.34
C HIS A 93 4.10 -8.74 10.22
N GLU A 94 2.80 -8.72 10.51
CA GLU A 94 2.10 -9.79 11.22
C GLU A 94 0.87 -10.19 10.41
N VAL A 95 0.91 -11.40 9.85
CA VAL A 95 -0.16 -11.91 8.99
C VAL A 95 -0.82 -13.12 9.64
N ARG A 96 -2.15 -13.12 9.71
CA ARG A 96 -2.93 -14.15 10.41
C ARG A 96 -4.07 -14.64 9.52
N TRP A 97 -4.25 -15.96 9.51
CA TRP A 97 -5.51 -16.57 9.07
C TRP A 97 -6.51 -16.50 10.21
N VAL A 98 -7.71 -16.02 9.91
CA VAL A 98 -8.82 -15.89 10.86
C VAL A 98 -9.96 -16.79 10.39
N PHE A 99 -10.18 -17.90 11.09
CA PHE A 99 -11.27 -18.82 10.85
C PHE A 99 -12.20 -18.83 12.07
N ASN A 100 -13.34 -18.15 11.97
CA ASN A 100 -14.25 -17.93 13.09
C ASN A 100 -13.50 -17.30 14.30
N TYR A 101 -13.38 -18.04 15.41
CA TYR A 101 -12.70 -17.61 16.63
C TYR A 101 -11.22 -18.00 16.69
N ILE A 102 -10.71 -18.74 15.69
CA ILE A 102 -9.34 -19.24 15.67
C ILE A 102 -8.49 -18.31 14.80
N LYS A 103 -7.39 -17.82 15.38
CA LYS A 103 -6.36 -17.05 14.66
C LYS A 103 -5.08 -17.87 14.61
N THR A 104 -4.56 -18.12 13.42
CA THR A 104 -3.28 -18.81 13.21
C THR A 104 -2.34 -17.94 12.41
N GLN A 105 -1.06 -17.91 12.78
CA GLN A 105 -0.06 -17.14 12.04
C GLN A 105 0.08 -17.69 10.61
N ALA A 106 0.13 -16.78 9.64
CA ALA A 106 0.52 -17.09 8.27
C ALA A 106 2.03 -16.94 8.13
N ALA A 107 2.66 -17.88 7.43
CA ALA A 107 4.07 -17.79 7.09
C ALA A 107 4.24 -16.89 5.86
N ILE A 108 5.10 -15.88 5.96
CA ILE A 108 5.45 -14.98 4.85
C ILE A 108 6.94 -15.05 4.54
N SER A 109 7.32 -14.88 3.27
CA SER A 109 8.71 -14.88 2.83
C SER A 109 8.93 -14.04 1.56
N PRO A 110 9.97 -13.18 1.53
CA PRO A 110 10.66 -12.65 2.71
C PRO A 110 9.65 -11.93 3.62
N ASP A 111 9.94 -11.81 4.92
CA ASP A 111 9.28 -10.74 5.68
C ASP A 111 9.76 -9.43 5.03
N PRO A 112 8.85 -8.60 4.47
CA PRO A 112 9.25 -7.50 3.62
C PRO A 112 10.37 -6.66 4.23
N CYS A 113 10.38 -6.48 5.56
CA CYS A 113 11.38 -5.71 6.29
C CYS A 113 12.06 -6.51 7.42
N ASP A 114 12.53 -7.73 7.16
CA ASP A 114 13.24 -8.63 8.11
C ASP A 114 14.55 -8.04 8.69
N GLY A 115 14.44 -6.94 9.44
CA GLY A 115 15.57 -6.17 9.98
C GLY A 115 16.29 -5.25 8.99
N ASP A 116 15.81 -5.11 7.75
CA ASP A 116 16.35 -4.19 6.75
C ASP A 116 15.51 -2.91 6.66
N HIS A 117 16.19 -1.76 6.60
CA HIS A 117 15.56 -0.43 6.50
C HIS A 117 15.26 -0.01 5.04
N ASP A 118 15.70 -0.79 4.04
CA ASP A 118 15.52 -0.49 2.60
C ASP A 118 14.47 -1.36 1.90
N CYS A 119 13.64 -2.07 2.67
CA CYS A 119 12.57 -2.92 2.18
C CYS A 119 11.39 -2.18 1.51
N ILE A 120 11.17 -0.93 1.92
CA ILE A 120 10.04 -0.12 1.46
C ILE A 120 10.49 0.69 0.26
N MET A 121 10.05 0.28 -0.92
CA MET A 121 10.40 0.96 -2.16
C MET A 121 9.57 2.23 -2.30
N SER A 122 10.23 3.33 -2.65
CA SER A 122 9.53 4.56 -3.03
C SER A 122 8.85 4.35 -4.39
N ALA A 123 7.56 4.60 -4.45
CA ALA A 123 6.77 4.63 -5.67
C ALA A 123 6.41 6.09 -6.01
N SER A 124 5.93 6.35 -7.23
CA SER A 124 5.56 7.71 -7.65
C SER A 124 4.53 8.37 -6.73
N ASP A 125 3.64 7.57 -6.13
CA ASP A 125 2.46 8.04 -5.39
C ASP A 125 2.31 7.34 -4.03
N GLY A 126 3.45 7.01 -3.41
CA GLY A 126 3.51 6.43 -2.07
C GLY A 126 4.70 5.50 -1.91
N LYS A 127 4.48 4.44 -1.14
CA LYS A 127 5.47 3.42 -0.80
C LYS A 127 4.90 2.05 -1.10
N THR A 128 5.75 1.11 -1.48
CA THR A 128 5.34 -0.26 -1.82
C THR A 128 6.18 -1.30 -1.12
N TYR A 129 5.53 -2.39 -0.74
CA TYR A 129 6.16 -3.62 -0.28
C TYR A 129 5.43 -4.82 -0.86
N TRP A 130 6.07 -5.98 -0.81
CA TRP A 130 5.48 -7.24 -1.20
C TRP A 130 6.02 -8.38 -0.34
N ALA A 131 5.22 -9.42 -0.15
CA ALA A 131 5.67 -10.67 0.44
C ALA A 131 4.98 -11.85 -0.26
N ASN A 132 5.58 -13.03 -0.19
CA ASN A 132 4.86 -14.25 -0.51
C ASN A 132 4.24 -14.84 0.75
N ILE A 133 2.96 -15.18 0.72
CA ILE A 133 2.27 -15.92 1.77
C ILE A 133 2.24 -17.41 1.42
N PHE A 134 2.62 -18.26 2.38
CA PHE A 134 2.52 -19.71 2.23
C PHE A 134 1.22 -20.22 2.85
N VAL A 135 0.39 -20.87 2.03
CA VAL A 135 -0.88 -21.46 2.45
C VAL A 135 -0.60 -22.86 2.99
N ASN A 136 -0.42 -22.97 4.30
CA ASN A 136 -0.05 -24.24 4.94
C ASN A 136 -1.07 -25.37 4.65
N GLU A 137 -0.59 -26.58 4.37
CA GLU A 137 -1.40 -27.76 4.05
C GLU A 137 -2.37 -28.17 5.18
N THR A 138 -2.08 -27.79 6.41
CA THR A 138 -2.89 -28.10 7.60
C THR A 138 -4.07 -27.14 7.81
N LEU A 139 -4.13 -26.01 7.09
CA LEU A 139 -5.22 -25.03 7.22
C LEU A 139 -6.56 -25.64 6.81
N PRO A 140 -7.66 -25.47 7.57
CA PRO A 140 -8.95 -26.08 7.24
C PRO A 140 -9.50 -25.59 5.90
N VAL A 141 -10.12 -26.49 5.12
CA VAL A 141 -10.79 -26.16 3.84
C VAL A 141 -12.11 -25.44 4.13
N MET A 142 -12.06 -24.13 4.32
CA MET A 142 -13.23 -23.32 4.66
C MET A 142 -13.02 -21.84 4.32
N ARG A 143 -14.09 -21.06 4.48
CA ARG A 143 -14.05 -19.60 4.40
C ARG A 143 -13.46 -19.01 5.68
N GLY A 144 -12.72 -17.92 5.52
CA GLY A 144 -12.18 -17.12 6.62
C GLY A 144 -11.72 -15.77 6.10
N SER A 145 -10.81 -15.14 6.84
CA SER A 145 -10.14 -13.90 6.44
C SER A 145 -8.62 -14.03 6.57
N MET A 146 -7.90 -13.38 5.68
CA MET A 146 -6.48 -13.07 5.85
C MET A 146 -6.39 -11.67 6.44
N LEU A 147 -5.94 -11.57 7.69
CA LEU A 147 -5.66 -10.31 8.38
C LEU A 147 -4.19 -9.98 8.22
N TRP A 148 -3.90 -8.79 7.71
CA TRP A 148 -2.56 -8.27 7.54
C TRP A 148 -2.37 -7.01 8.37
N GLU A 149 -1.39 -7.04 9.26
CA GLU A 149 -0.96 -5.88 10.05
C GLU A 149 0.50 -5.55 9.75
N SER A 150 0.78 -4.27 9.55
CA SER A 150 2.14 -3.73 9.42
C SER A 150 2.35 -2.69 10.51
N LYS A 151 3.36 -2.90 11.34
CA LYS A 151 3.60 -2.12 12.56
C LYS A 151 4.92 -1.39 12.52
N ASP A 152 5.02 -0.29 13.25
CA ASP A 152 6.31 0.38 13.48
C ASP A 152 7.13 -0.30 14.59
N GLU A 153 8.28 0.30 14.90
CA GLU A 153 9.17 -0.13 16.00
C GLU A 153 8.52 -0.06 17.39
N CYS A 154 7.50 0.79 17.55
CA CYS A 154 6.73 0.95 18.78
C CYS A 154 5.54 -0.02 18.87
N ASN A 155 5.40 -0.95 17.91
CA ASN A 155 4.30 -1.89 17.79
C ASN A 155 2.93 -1.21 17.57
N GLN A 156 2.92 0.00 17.01
CA GLN A 156 1.71 0.69 16.56
C GLN A 156 1.32 0.19 15.17
N ASN A 157 0.05 -0.19 14.99
CA ASN A 157 -0.48 -0.59 13.69
C ASN A 157 -0.52 0.61 12.74
N LEU A 158 0.34 0.60 11.72
CA LEU A 158 0.37 1.63 10.68
C LEU A 158 -0.55 1.25 9.52
N ILE A 159 -0.58 -0.03 9.15
CA ILE A 159 -1.45 -0.58 8.09
C ILE A 159 -2.17 -1.80 8.67
N CYS A 160 -3.47 -1.90 8.42
CA CYS A 160 -4.33 -3.00 8.83
C CYS A 160 -5.38 -3.27 7.74
N PHE A 161 -5.38 -4.46 7.15
CA PHE A 161 -6.48 -4.85 6.26
C PHE A 161 -6.87 -6.32 6.39
N GLU A 162 -8.13 -6.61 6.11
CA GLU A 162 -8.69 -7.95 6.04
C GLU A 162 -9.20 -8.26 4.62
N VAL A 163 -8.86 -9.44 4.13
CA VAL A 163 -9.34 -9.96 2.85
C VAL A 163 -10.08 -11.28 3.09
N PRO A 164 -11.32 -11.46 2.61
CA PRO A 164 -12.02 -12.72 2.73
C PRO A 164 -11.36 -13.78 1.83
N VAL A 165 -11.09 -14.96 2.40
CA VAL A 165 -10.41 -16.07 1.72
C VAL A 165 -11.23 -17.36 1.81
N LEU A 166 -11.00 -18.24 0.84
CA LEU A 166 -11.50 -19.61 0.81
C LEU A 166 -10.30 -20.54 0.62
N ILE A 167 -9.97 -21.31 1.65
CA ILE A 167 -8.90 -22.32 1.55
C ILE A 167 -9.41 -23.51 0.73
N THR A 168 -8.63 -23.95 -0.26
CA THR A 168 -8.94 -25.10 -1.12
C THR A 168 -7.83 -26.14 -1.07
N VAL A 169 -8.12 -27.35 -1.54
CA VAL A 169 -7.14 -28.44 -1.73
C VAL A 169 -6.39 -28.33 -3.04
#